data_AF-A0A2H9MMK3-F1
#
_entry.id   AF-A0A2H9MMK3-F1
#
_cell.length_a   1.000
_cell.length_b   1.000
_cell.length_c   1.000
_cell.angle_alpha   90.00
_cell.angle_beta   90.00
_cell.angle_gamma   90.00
#
_symmetry.space_group_name_H-M   'P 1'
#
loop_
_entity.id
_entity.type
_entity.pdbx_description
1 polymer ?
#
loop_
_entity_poly.entity_id
_entity_poly.type
_entity_poly.pdbx_seq_one_letter_code
_entity_poly.pdbx_strand_id
1 'polypeptide(L)'
;MANKSTKLLFFVCVLITLFLFSWTANAFLIIQPCYIGDEAGCTCECDSCEDCTNALNSTSCKNIKLQKNISISSETCINNPENFNNKTFDCQGHTIEGNGSGSDYGIYLNGKSGNMIKNCVV
;
A
#
# COMPACT_ATOMS: atom_id res chain seq x y z
N MET A 1 39.44 20.30 -14.52
CA MET A 1 40.04 19.33 -15.47
C MET A 1 39.61 17.93 -15.04
N ALA A 2 38.61 17.33 -15.70
CA ALA A 2 38.18 15.96 -15.39
C ALA A 2 39.21 14.97 -15.93
N ASN A 3 39.82 14.19 -15.04
CA ASN A 3 40.85 13.20 -15.37
C ASN A 3 40.31 12.19 -16.40
N LYS A 4 41.10 11.90 -17.44
CA LYS A 4 40.78 10.92 -18.49
C LYS A 4 40.43 9.54 -17.89
N SER A 5 40.97 9.24 -16.71
CA SER A 5 40.69 8.02 -15.94
C SER A 5 39.26 7.98 -15.35
N THR A 6 38.72 9.09 -14.82
CA THR A 6 37.35 9.10 -14.27
C THR A 6 36.28 9.03 -15.35
N LYS A 7 36.55 9.56 -16.55
CA LYS A 7 35.64 9.40 -17.71
C LYS A 7 35.63 7.97 -18.26
N LEU A 8 36.79 7.31 -18.26
CA LEU A 8 36.91 5.91 -18.67
C LEU A 8 36.22 4.97 -17.67
N LEU A 9 36.37 5.23 -16.35
CA LEU A 9 35.68 4.48 -15.30
C LEU A 9 34.15 4.59 -15.41
N PHE A 10 33.64 5.79 -15.69
CA PHE A 10 32.20 6.03 -15.84
C PHE A 10 31.61 5.31 -17.06
N PHE A 11 32.32 5.34 -18.20
CA PHE A 11 31.90 4.63 -19.40
C PHE A 11 31.96 3.11 -19.24
N VAL A 12 32.98 2.58 -18.55
CA VAL A 12 33.11 1.15 -18.25
C VAL A 12 31.99 0.70 -17.31
N CYS A 13 31.61 1.49 -16.30
CA CYS A 13 30.47 1.19 -15.43
C CYS A 13 29.14 1.18 -16.19
N VAL A 14 28.90 2.15 -17.08
CA VAL A 14 27.65 2.21 -17.87
C VAL A 14 27.56 1.04 -18.87
N LEU A 15 28.67 0.59 -19.45
CA LEU A 15 28.66 -0.57 -20.35
C LEU A 15 28.50 -1.89 -19.58
N ILE A 16 29.12 -2.03 -18.41
CA ILE A 16 28.96 -3.22 -17.56
C ILE A 16 27.53 -3.32 -17.01
N THR A 17 26.90 -2.20 -16.65
CA THR A 17 25.47 -2.22 -16.28
C THR A 17 24.57 -2.47 -17.49
N LEU A 18 24.85 -1.93 -18.68
CA LEU A 18 24.04 -2.23 -19.86
C LEU A 18 24.13 -3.71 -20.31
N PHE A 19 25.28 -4.37 -20.11
CA PHE A 19 25.47 -5.78 -20.46
C PHE A 19 24.94 -6.76 -19.40
N LEU A 20 25.01 -6.43 -18.11
CA LEU A 20 24.51 -7.29 -17.02
C LEU A 20 22.97 -7.22 -16.85
N PHE A 21 22.30 -6.23 -17.42
CA PHE A 21 20.84 -6.16 -17.43
C PHE A 21 20.18 -6.97 -18.57
N SER A 22 20.95 -7.56 -19.50
CA SER A 22 20.37 -8.30 -20.64
C SER A 22 20.21 -9.82 -20.42
N TRP A 23 20.72 -10.38 -19.32
CA TRP A 23 20.63 -11.83 -19.01
C TRP A 23 19.90 -12.18 -17.71
N THR A 24 19.29 -11.21 -17.02
CA THR A 24 18.30 -11.47 -15.95
C THR A 24 16.88 -11.04 -16.32
N ALA A 25 16.62 -10.84 -17.62
CA ALA A 25 15.26 -10.73 -18.15
C ALA A 25 14.58 -12.12 -18.19
N ASN A 26 14.43 -12.75 -17.03
CA ASN A 26 13.42 -13.78 -16.76
C ASN A 26 13.37 -14.08 -15.26
N ALA A 27 12.21 -13.78 -14.65
CA ALA A 27 11.85 -13.96 -13.23
C ALA A 27 12.21 -12.85 -12.22
N PHE A 28 12.26 -11.57 -12.62
CA PHE A 28 11.84 -10.50 -11.69
C PHE A 28 10.32 -10.37 -11.77
N LEU A 29 9.62 -11.35 -11.20
CA LEU A 29 8.18 -11.27 -10.96
C LEU A 29 7.94 -10.20 -9.89
N ILE A 30 7.91 -8.94 -10.32
CA ILE A 30 7.08 -7.83 -9.85
C ILE A 30 6.60 -7.89 -8.38
N ILE A 31 7.51 -8.06 -7.44
CA ILE A 31 7.30 -7.56 -6.08
C ILE A 31 8.44 -6.59 -5.86
N GLN A 32 8.24 -5.34 -6.30
CA GLN A 32 9.08 -4.26 -5.82
C GLN A 32 8.80 -4.20 -4.32
N PRO A 33 9.75 -4.61 -3.45
CA PRO A 33 9.53 -4.50 -2.02
C PRO A 33 9.32 -3.01 -1.78
N CYS A 34 8.18 -2.65 -1.23
CA CYS A 34 7.95 -1.26 -0.98
C CYS A 34 8.96 -0.78 0.07
N TYR A 35 9.79 0.18 -0.34
CA TYR A 35 10.83 0.75 0.50
C TYR A 35 10.27 1.96 1.24
N ILE A 36 10.53 2.00 2.55
CA ILE A 36 10.21 3.13 3.42
C ILE A 36 11.08 4.30 2.97
N GLY A 37 10.51 5.23 2.20
CA GLY A 37 11.24 6.36 1.60
C GLY A 37 10.66 6.90 0.29
N ASP A 38 9.68 6.23 -0.31
CA ASP A 38 8.89 6.79 -1.41
C ASP A 38 7.79 7.71 -0.86
N GLU A 39 7.71 8.94 -1.39
CA GLU A 39 6.68 9.94 -1.08
C GLU A 39 5.24 9.40 -1.33
N ALA A 40 5.09 8.41 -2.23
CA ALA A 40 3.81 7.78 -2.53
C ALA A 40 3.41 6.63 -1.56
N GLY A 41 4.39 6.05 -0.85
CA GLY A 41 4.29 4.90 0.05
C GLY A 41 3.65 3.61 -0.52
N CYS A 42 3.61 2.56 0.30
CA CYS A 42 3.31 1.21 -0.19
C CYS A 42 1.85 1.00 -0.55
N THR A 43 1.62 0.17 -1.58
CA THR A 43 0.31 -0.45 -1.80
C THR A 43 0.24 -1.74 -1.01
N CYS A 44 -0.76 -1.86 -0.15
CA CYS A 44 -1.03 -3.04 0.66
C CYS A 44 -2.43 -3.53 0.34
N GLU A 45 -2.62 -4.83 0.40
CA GLU A 45 -3.91 -5.47 0.19
C GLU A 45 -4.43 -5.99 1.52
N CYS A 46 -5.74 -6.00 1.66
CA CYS A 46 -6.39 -6.61 2.80
C CYS A 46 -7.69 -7.27 2.38
N ASP A 47 -8.09 -8.28 3.15
CA ASP A 47 -9.29 -9.05 2.84
C ASP A 47 -10.16 -9.33 4.09
N SER A 48 -9.65 -9.05 5.29
CA SER A 48 -10.39 -9.16 6.55
C SER A 48 -10.33 -7.85 7.35
N CYS A 49 -11.19 -7.71 8.36
CA CYS A 49 -11.16 -6.54 9.25
C CYS A 49 -9.81 -6.39 9.96
N GLU A 50 -9.23 -7.52 10.39
CA GLU A 50 -7.92 -7.56 11.03
C GLU A 50 -6.82 -7.15 10.06
N ASP A 51 -6.80 -7.72 8.84
CA ASP A 51 -5.80 -7.37 7.83
C ASP A 51 -5.90 -5.91 7.40
N CYS A 52 -7.12 -5.40 7.22
CA CYS A 52 -7.32 -4.01 6.84
C CYS A 52 -6.89 -3.08 7.98
N THR A 53 -7.22 -3.41 9.23
CA THR A 53 -6.78 -2.64 10.40
C THR A 53 -5.25 -2.64 10.52
N ASN A 54 -4.62 -3.79 10.33
CA ASN A 54 -3.16 -3.93 10.37
C ASN A 54 -2.48 -3.15 9.22
N ALA A 55 -3.00 -3.25 7.99
CA ALA A 55 -2.49 -2.50 6.84
C ALA A 55 -2.66 -0.99 7.03
N LEU A 56 -3.78 -0.53 7.59
CA LEU A 56 -4.02 0.87 7.88
C LEU A 56 -3.14 1.38 9.03
N ASN A 57 -2.81 0.52 10.00
CA ASN A 57 -1.87 0.82 11.08
C ASN A 57 -0.40 0.76 10.66
N SER A 58 -0.06 0.09 9.57
CA SER A 58 1.32 0.00 9.09
C SER A 58 1.84 1.35 8.63
N THR A 59 3.02 1.78 9.09
CA THR A 59 3.62 3.05 8.64
C THR A 59 4.11 2.99 7.19
N SER A 60 4.33 1.80 6.63
CA SER A 60 4.78 1.61 5.26
C SER A 60 3.63 1.72 4.25
N CYS A 61 2.45 1.20 4.58
CA CYS A 61 1.28 1.22 3.71
C CYS A 61 0.68 2.62 3.58
N LYS A 62 0.59 3.19 2.37
CA LYS A 62 -0.14 4.45 2.10
C LYS A 62 -1.41 4.25 1.30
N ASN A 63 -1.43 3.22 0.46
CA ASN A 63 -2.58 2.85 -0.36
C ASN A 63 -3.02 1.44 0.04
N ILE A 64 -4.22 1.31 0.60
CA ILE A 64 -4.75 0.02 1.06
C ILE A 64 -5.91 -0.35 0.14
N LYS A 65 -5.89 -1.57 -0.38
CA LYS A 65 -6.86 -2.10 -1.35
C LYS A 65 -7.62 -3.27 -0.75
N LEU A 66 -8.94 -3.15 -0.70
CA LEU A 66 -9.81 -4.25 -0.30
C LEU A 66 -9.93 -5.26 -1.45
N GLN A 67 -9.71 -6.54 -1.15
CA GLN A 67 -9.71 -7.62 -2.17
C GLN A 67 -11.01 -8.44 -2.21
N LYS A 68 -11.89 -8.31 -1.21
CA LYS A 68 -13.18 -9.02 -1.17
C LYS A 68 -14.18 -8.29 -0.30
N ASN A 69 -15.45 -8.66 -0.44
CA ASN A 69 -16.50 -8.20 0.45
C ASN A 69 -16.27 -8.75 1.86
N ILE A 70 -16.49 -7.91 2.86
CA ILE A 70 -16.42 -8.27 4.28
C ILE A 70 -17.82 -8.11 4.88
N SER A 71 -18.31 -9.15 5.54
CA SER A 71 -19.55 -9.11 6.31
C SER A 71 -19.22 -9.32 7.79
N ILE A 72 -19.67 -8.42 8.65
CA ILE A 72 -19.46 -8.44 10.10
C ILE A 72 -20.78 -8.71 10.83
N SER A 73 -20.74 -9.61 11.81
CA SER A 73 -21.93 -10.05 12.54
C SER A 73 -22.21 -9.27 13.84
N SER A 74 -21.21 -8.62 14.44
CA SER A 74 -21.37 -8.03 15.79
C SER A 74 -20.24 -7.13 16.29
N GLU A 75 -19.56 -6.38 15.42
CA GLU A 75 -18.56 -5.39 15.86
C GLU A 75 -18.21 -4.40 14.75
N THR A 76 -17.51 -3.32 15.12
CA THR A 76 -16.93 -2.39 14.16
C THR A 76 -15.72 -3.01 13.45
N CYS A 77 -15.73 -3.08 12.13
CA CYS A 77 -14.68 -3.75 11.35
C CYS A 77 -13.34 -2.99 11.39
N ILE A 78 -13.32 -1.73 10.93
CA ILE A 78 -12.15 -0.86 11.01
C ILE A 78 -12.38 0.15 12.13
N ASN A 79 -11.83 -0.14 13.33
CA ASN A 79 -12.07 0.65 14.53
C ASN A 79 -10.89 1.59 14.86
N ASN A 80 -10.94 2.79 14.28
CA ASN A 80 -10.04 3.91 14.56
C ASN A 80 -8.52 3.57 14.66
N PRO A 81 -7.90 3.00 13.60
CA PRO A 81 -6.49 2.59 13.64
C PRO A 81 -5.58 3.79 13.95
N GLU A 82 -4.61 3.63 14.85
CA GLU A 82 -3.71 4.67 15.35
C GLU A 82 -3.05 5.46 14.19
N ASN A 83 -2.47 4.75 13.22
CA ASN A 83 -1.69 5.36 12.14
C ASN A 83 -2.49 5.68 10.87
N PHE A 84 -3.82 5.57 10.88
CA PHE A 84 -4.64 5.88 9.72
C PHE A 84 -4.76 7.41 9.52
N ASN A 85 -3.71 8.04 9.00
CA ASN A 85 -3.67 9.45 8.61
C ASN A 85 -2.92 9.62 7.29
N ASN A 86 -3.41 10.48 6.40
CA ASN A 86 -2.84 10.70 5.07
C ASN A 86 -2.66 9.39 4.28
N LYS A 87 -3.71 8.56 4.26
CA LYS A 87 -3.75 7.29 3.52
C LYS A 87 -4.98 7.18 2.63
N THR A 88 -4.87 6.34 1.62
CA THR A 88 -5.99 5.94 0.76
C THR A 88 -6.45 4.56 1.14
N PHE A 89 -7.74 4.39 1.42
CA PHE A 89 -8.43 3.11 1.47
C PHE A 89 -9.36 3.00 0.26
N ASP A 90 -9.04 2.09 -0.65
CA ASP A 90 -9.77 1.83 -1.88
C ASP A 90 -10.52 0.50 -1.75
N CYS A 91 -11.84 0.56 -1.70
CA CYS A 91 -12.67 -0.64 -1.58
C CYS A 91 -12.76 -1.46 -2.88
N GLN A 92 -12.29 -0.93 -4.02
CA GLN A 92 -12.34 -1.61 -5.33
C GLN A 92 -13.72 -2.15 -5.74
N GLY A 93 -14.81 -1.53 -5.29
CA GLY A 93 -16.18 -1.96 -5.54
C GLY A 93 -16.70 -3.02 -4.56
N HIS A 94 -15.95 -3.35 -3.51
CA HIS A 94 -16.38 -4.26 -2.45
C HIS A 94 -17.14 -3.54 -1.32
N THR A 95 -17.88 -4.33 -0.54
CA THR A 95 -18.63 -3.88 0.64
C THR A 95 -17.90 -4.21 1.95
N ILE A 96 -18.10 -3.38 2.96
CA ILE A 96 -17.91 -3.74 4.38
C ILE A 96 -19.28 -3.61 5.03
N GLU A 97 -19.98 -4.72 5.14
CA GLU A 97 -21.39 -4.77 5.53
C GLU A 97 -21.55 -5.16 7.00
N GLY A 98 -22.25 -4.29 7.74
CA GLY A 98 -22.69 -4.49 9.12
C GLY A 98 -23.86 -5.46 9.26
N ASN A 99 -24.15 -5.88 10.49
CA ASN A 99 -25.38 -6.59 10.85
C ASN A 99 -26.64 -5.69 10.89
N GLY A 100 -26.52 -4.40 10.57
CA GLY A 100 -27.60 -3.41 10.66
C GLY A 100 -27.95 -2.96 12.08
N SER A 101 -27.16 -3.34 13.10
CA SER A 101 -27.33 -2.88 14.48
C SER A 101 -26.69 -1.51 14.66
N GLY A 102 -27.41 -0.57 15.30
CA GLY A 102 -27.06 0.87 15.32
C GLY A 102 -25.81 1.27 16.09
N SER A 103 -25.01 0.32 16.57
CA SER A 103 -23.75 0.54 17.31
C SER A 103 -22.50 0.07 16.58
N ASP A 104 -22.64 -0.64 15.45
CA ASP A 104 -21.52 -1.21 14.71
C ASP A 104 -21.27 -0.44 13.41
N TYR A 105 -20.01 -0.10 13.13
CA TYR A 105 -19.62 0.62 11.93
C TYR A 105 -18.76 -0.27 11.02
N GLY A 106 -18.91 -0.15 9.70
CA GLY A 106 -17.92 -0.73 8.78
C GLY A 106 -16.55 -0.06 8.96
N ILE A 107 -16.54 1.28 8.94
CA ILE A 107 -15.33 2.08 9.13
C ILE A 107 -15.63 3.20 10.12
N TYR A 108 -14.97 3.18 11.27
CA TYR A 108 -15.06 4.22 12.30
C TYR A 108 -13.73 4.94 12.44
N LEU A 109 -13.75 6.28 12.33
CA LEU A 109 -12.58 7.14 12.44
C LEU A 109 -12.87 8.30 13.39
N ASN A 110 -12.04 8.47 14.41
CA ASN A 110 -12.14 9.57 15.36
C ASN A 110 -10.79 10.29 15.47
N GLY A 111 -10.79 11.59 15.15
CA GLY A 111 -9.58 12.42 15.16
C GLY A 111 -8.57 12.08 14.05
N LYS A 112 -8.97 11.30 13.03
CA LYS A 112 -8.13 10.97 11.88
C LYS A 112 -8.32 11.98 10.77
N SER A 113 -7.24 12.30 10.04
CA SER A 113 -7.25 13.37 9.05
C SER A 113 -6.46 13.02 7.78
N GLY A 114 -6.82 13.69 6.68
CA GLY A 114 -6.15 13.54 5.39
C GLY A 114 -6.37 12.19 4.70
N ASN A 115 -7.32 11.37 5.18
CA ASN A 115 -7.61 10.08 4.59
C ASN A 115 -8.58 10.19 3.41
N MET A 116 -8.39 9.33 2.42
CA MET A 116 -9.32 9.15 1.30
C MET A 116 -9.92 7.75 1.38
N ILE A 117 -11.26 7.66 1.46
CA ILE A 117 -12.00 6.40 1.34
C ILE A 117 -12.77 6.47 0.03
N LYS A 118 -12.56 5.52 -0.88
CA LYS A 118 -13.15 5.57 -2.23
C LYS A 118 -13.55 4.20 -2.76
N ASN A 119 -14.39 4.23 -3.79
CA ASN A 119 -14.86 3.05 -4.54
C ASN A 119 -15.50 1.96 -3.66
N CYS A 120 -16.18 2.34 -2.57
CA CYS A 120 -16.91 1.39 -1.73
C CYS A 120 -18.37 1.28 -2.20
N VAL A 121 -18.93 0.08 -2.13
CA VAL A 121 -20.37 -0.13 -2.26
C VAL A 121 -20.98 0.00 -0.86
N VAL A 122 -22.05 0.78 -0.74
CA VAL A 122 -22.71 1.15 0.53
C VAL A 122 -24.15 0.65 0.53
#